data_AF-A0A3P5XYS8-F1
#
_entry.id   AF-A0A3P5XYS8-F1
#
_cell.length_a   1.000
_cell.length_b   1.000
_cell.length_c   1.000
_cell.angle_alpha   90.00
_cell.angle_beta   90.00
_cell.angle_gamma   90.00
#
_symmetry.space_group_name_H-M   'P 1'
#
loop_
_entity.id
_entity.type
_entity.pdbx_description
1 polymer ?
#
loop_
_entity_poly.entity_id
_entity_poly.type
_entity_poly.pdbx_seq_one_letter_code
_entity_poly.pdbx_strand_id
1 'polypeptide(L)'
;MSQINLPFEVGHTIEARSFELGFRGAWFRCKITKIFNKGRSLFYDVEYLDFTEEGIHTTKVFQKRQGENDNILMVRPIRPRQSHENEEGCGREEEEEEEVVVVHRLWKVGDLVDWWKDDCYWSGTVLEVREEDETVKIELVPEPYGEGKGYDAMFKDLVPSLEWSLEDGWIVPFSKDGEKRQCAKLMKLPNEDECFRCVTSDQVKGADEETREEEKLRPAKKLVGDEDLALNIMESESIEAAVMDLEEQIVRIEWIKGMLLLNSDNSTWIYEDYPPPSS
;
A
#
# COMPACT_ATOMS: atom_id res chain seq x y z
N MET A 1 0.09 13.69 -29.70
CA MET A 1 0.54 13.14 -28.40
C MET A 1 -0.49 13.58 -27.38
N SER A 2 -1.11 12.61 -26.71
CA SER A 2 -2.09 12.86 -25.65
C SER A 2 -1.46 13.74 -24.59
N GLN A 3 -2.16 14.80 -24.21
CA GLN A 3 -1.80 15.63 -23.07
C GLN A 3 -1.98 14.73 -21.84
N ILE A 4 -0.89 14.40 -21.14
CA ILE A 4 -0.97 13.67 -19.87
C ILE A 4 -1.64 14.64 -18.89
N ASN A 5 -2.90 14.39 -18.59
CA ASN A 5 -3.64 15.11 -17.58
C ASN A 5 -3.42 14.39 -16.26
N LEU A 6 -2.69 15.03 -15.36
CA LEU A 6 -2.56 14.57 -13.99
C LEU A 6 -3.85 14.89 -13.23
N PRO A 7 -4.22 14.10 -12.20
CA PRO A 7 -5.45 14.28 -11.42
C PRO A 7 -5.31 15.40 -10.37
N PHE A 8 -4.71 16.52 -10.75
CA PHE A 8 -4.48 17.66 -9.86
C PHE A 8 -5.23 18.89 -10.36
N GLU A 9 -5.86 19.60 -9.43
CA GLU A 9 -6.57 20.84 -9.68
C GLU A 9 -6.00 21.99 -8.86
N VAL A 10 -6.31 23.22 -9.27
CA VAL A 10 -5.96 24.41 -8.50
C VAL A 10 -6.67 24.34 -7.15
N GLY A 11 -5.90 24.55 -6.07
CA GLY A 11 -6.36 24.43 -4.70
C GLY A 11 -5.99 23.10 -4.03
N HIS A 12 -5.64 22.06 -4.80
CA HIS A 12 -5.17 20.79 -4.22
C HIS A 12 -3.84 20.95 -3.49
N THR A 13 -3.72 20.22 -2.38
CA THR A 13 -2.45 20.03 -1.68
C THR A 13 -1.73 18.82 -2.28
N ILE A 14 -0.45 18.97 -2.56
CA ILE A 14 0.43 17.96 -3.17
C ILE A 14 1.78 17.95 -2.47
N GLU A 15 2.62 16.97 -2.79
CA GLU A 15 4.04 17.02 -2.50
C GLU A 15 4.83 17.31 -3.77
N ALA A 16 5.79 18.24 -3.70
CA ALA A 16 6.67 18.58 -4.80
C ALA A 16 8.13 18.32 -4.41
N ARG A 17 8.93 17.79 -5.34
CA ARG A 17 10.37 17.59 -5.15
C ARG A 17 11.22 18.61 -5.90
N SER A 18 12.46 18.76 -5.48
CA SER A 18 13.46 19.61 -6.13
C SER A 18 14.69 18.83 -6.57
N PHE A 19 15.35 19.31 -7.63
CA PHE A 19 16.69 18.88 -8.04
C PHE A 19 17.76 19.92 -7.69
N GLU A 20 17.38 21.02 -7.05
CA GLU A 20 18.32 22.05 -6.63
C GLU A 20 19.29 21.51 -5.57
N LEU A 21 20.55 21.93 -5.66
CA LEU A 21 21.58 21.56 -4.70
C LEU A 21 21.17 22.01 -3.30
N GLY A 22 21.24 21.09 -2.34
CA GLY A 22 20.79 21.32 -0.98
C GLY A 22 19.35 20.87 -0.72
N PHE A 23 18.60 20.43 -1.74
CA PHE A 23 17.23 19.93 -1.63
C PHE A 23 16.98 18.67 -2.47
N ARG A 24 18.04 18.03 -3.00
CA ARG A 24 17.87 16.83 -3.81
C ARG A 24 17.38 15.67 -2.93
N GLY A 25 16.30 15.03 -3.37
CA GLY A 25 15.66 13.95 -2.62
C GLY A 25 14.72 14.42 -1.52
N ALA A 26 14.46 15.73 -1.42
CA ALA A 26 13.44 16.29 -0.54
C ALA A 26 12.07 16.36 -1.23
N TRP A 27 11.01 16.18 -0.45
CA TRP A 27 9.61 16.41 -0.82
C TRP A 27 8.99 17.45 0.11
N PHE A 28 8.39 18.47 -0.48
CA PHE A 28 7.78 19.60 0.20
C PHE A 28 6.28 19.56 0.04
N ARG A 29 5.53 19.90 1.09
CA ARG A 29 4.08 20.04 0.99
C ARG A 29 3.74 21.39 0.39
N CYS A 30 2.92 21.39 -0.66
CA CYS A 30 2.58 22.58 -1.39
C CYS A 30 1.09 22.61 -1.74
N LYS A 31 0.54 23.82 -1.91
CA LYS A 31 -0.79 24.04 -2.50
C LYS A 31 -0.64 24.57 -3.91
N ILE A 32 -1.37 23.96 -4.86
CA ILE A 32 -1.38 24.43 -6.25
C ILE A 32 -2.19 25.72 -6.34
N THR A 33 -1.58 26.79 -6.83
CA THR A 33 -2.26 28.08 -7.06
C THR A 33 -2.59 28.31 -8.53
N LYS A 34 -1.86 27.67 -9.45
CA LYS A 34 -2.11 27.77 -10.88
C LYS A 34 -1.58 26.55 -11.64
N ILE A 35 -2.30 26.15 -12.68
CA ILE A 35 -1.87 25.13 -13.63
C ILE A 35 -1.85 25.75 -15.03
N PHE A 36 -0.73 25.63 -15.75
CA PHE A 36 -0.62 26.19 -17.09
C PHE A 36 0.43 25.47 -17.95
N ASN A 37 0.28 25.62 -19.27
CA ASN A 37 1.26 25.15 -20.23
C ASN A 37 2.10 26.32 -20.75
N LYS A 38 3.43 26.13 -20.82
CA LYS A 38 4.33 27.02 -21.55
C LYS A 38 4.96 26.23 -22.69
N GLY A 39 4.45 26.44 -23.90
CA GLY A 39 4.80 25.62 -25.06
C GLY A 39 4.26 24.19 -24.91
N ARG A 40 5.15 23.19 -24.92
CA ARG A 40 4.80 21.77 -24.74
C ARG A 40 5.01 21.25 -23.32
N SER A 41 5.33 22.12 -22.37
CA SER A 41 5.65 21.74 -21.00
C SER A 41 4.58 22.24 -20.03
N LEU A 42 4.18 21.36 -19.12
CA LEU A 42 3.25 21.61 -18.03
C LEU A 42 4.00 22.20 -16.82
N PHE A 43 3.43 23.26 -16.25
CA PHE A 43 3.95 23.96 -15.09
C PHE A 43 2.85 24.20 -14.08
N TYR A 44 3.21 24.09 -12.80
CA TYR A 44 2.38 24.47 -11.67
C TYR A 44 3.02 25.65 -10.95
N ASP A 45 2.22 26.65 -10.62
CA ASP A 45 2.58 27.58 -9.55
C ASP A 45 2.09 26.98 -8.23
N VAL A 46 2.97 26.98 -7.24
CA VAL A 46 2.72 26.37 -5.93
C VAL A 46 3.14 27.31 -4.81
N GLU A 47 2.44 27.22 -3.68
CA GLU A 47 2.82 27.85 -2.42
C GLU A 47 3.22 26.76 -1.44
N TYR A 48 4.36 26.92 -0.77
CA TYR A 48 4.82 25.97 0.24
C TYR A 48 3.99 26.13 1.52
N LEU A 49 3.48 25.01 2.04
CA LEU A 49 2.67 25.05 3.27
C LEU A 49 3.51 25.33 4.51
N ASP A 50 4.73 24.79 4.52
CA ASP A 50 5.63 24.86 5.67
C ASP A 50 6.65 26.01 5.59
N PHE A 51 6.67 26.73 4.48
CA PHE A 51 7.58 27.86 4.21
C PHE A 51 6.76 29.04 3.69
N THR A 52 5.91 29.60 4.54
CA THR A 52 4.93 30.64 4.15
C THR A 52 5.56 31.98 3.76
N GLU A 53 6.80 32.20 4.18
CA GLU A 53 7.63 33.33 3.79
C GLU A 53 8.17 33.23 2.36
N GLU A 54 8.22 32.01 1.81
CA GLU A 54 8.56 31.78 0.41
C GLU A 54 7.37 32.19 -0.46
N GLY A 55 7.67 32.96 -1.50
CA GLY A 55 6.64 33.37 -2.46
C GLY A 55 6.15 32.19 -3.31
N ILE A 56 5.28 32.51 -4.27
CA ILE A 56 4.83 31.53 -5.27
C ILE A 56 6.03 31.01 -6.06
N HIS A 57 6.18 29.68 -6.08
CA HIS A 57 7.21 28.98 -6.84
C HIS A 57 6.62 28.33 -8.09
N THR A 58 7.25 28.55 -9.25
CA THR A 58 6.85 27.90 -10.50
C THR A 58 7.67 26.64 -10.73
N THR A 59 7.04 25.47 -10.62
CA THR A 59 7.69 24.18 -10.88
C THR A 59 7.31 23.61 -12.25
N LYS A 60 8.30 23.09 -12.97
CA LYS A 60 8.06 22.28 -14.17
C LYS A 60 7.70 20.86 -13.74
N VAL A 61 6.52 20.39 -14.14
CA VAL A 61 5.95 19.14 -13.64
C VAL A 61 6.72 17.89 -14.11
N PHE A 62 7.26 17.94 -15.33
CA PHE A 62 8.10 16.87 -15.89
C PHE A 62 9.50 17.41 -16.17
N GLN A 63 10.49 16.87 -15.46
CA GLN A 63 11.89 17.28 -15.58
C GLN A 63 12.78 16.09 -15.91
N LYS A 64 13.87 16.32 -16.65
CA LYS A 64 14.89 15.30 -16.91
C LYS A 64 16.09 15.59 -16.04
N ARG A 65 16.73 14.54 -15.55
CA ARG A 65 18.08 14.65 -14.97
C ARG A 65 19.10 14.75 -16.08
N GLN A 66 20.23 15.37 -15.78
CA GLN A 66 21.32 15.51 -16.74
C GLN A 66 21.86 14.13 -17.12
N GLY A 67 21.80 13.78 -18.41
CA GLY A 67 22.25 12.48 -18.91
C GLY A 67 21.16 11.39 -18.93
N GLU A 68 19.96 11.66 -18.44
CA GLU A 68 18.83 10.73 -18.48
C GLU A 68 17.83 11.09 -19.59
N ASN A 69 17.26 10.06 -20.21
CA ASN A 69 16.31 10.23 -21.31
C ASN A 69 14.87 10.37 -20.81
N ASP A 70 14.58 9.91 -19.60
CA ASP A 70 13.23 9.80 -19.08
C ASP A 70 12.83 11.05 -18.30
N ASN A 71 11.55 11.41 -18.43
CA ASN A 71 10.97 12.48 -17.65
C ASN A 71 10.59 11.95 -16.27
N ILE A 72 11.02 12.66 -15.26
CA ILE A 72 10.70 12.43 -13.87
C ILE A 72 9.54 13.37 -13.49
N LEU A 73 8.50 12.80 -12.90
CA LEU A 73 7.37 13.56 -12.37
C LEU A 73 7.78 14.26 -11.06
N MET A 74 7.61 15.58 -11.00
CA MET A 74 8.12 16.41 -9.90
C MET A 74 7.10 16.63 -8.78
N VAL A 75 5.88 16.13 -8.95
CA VAL A 75 4.76 16.30 -8.03
C VAL A 75 4.08 14.96 -7.79
N ARG A 76 3.52 14.76 -6.61
CA ARG A 76 2.70 13.58 -6.25
C ARG A 76 1.56 14.03 -5.33
N PRO A 77 0.48 13.24 -5.17
CA PRO A 77 -0.52 13.51 -4.15
C PRO A 77 0.11 13.56 -2.75
N ILE A 78 -0.65 13.98 -1.75
CA ILE A 78 -0.22 13.82 -0.36
C ILE A 78 -0.14 12.34 -0.02
N ARG A 79 0.89 11.93 0.71
CA ARG A 79 1.06 10.56 1.20
C ARG A 79 -0.23 10.11 1.92
N PRO A 80 -0.68 8.86 1.72
CA PRO A 80 -1.82 8.32 2.45
C PRO A 80 -1.57 8.17 3.96
N ARG A 81 -2.62 8.07 4.77
CA ARG A 81 -2.49 7.92 6.23
C ARG A 81 -1.67 6.69 6.60
N GLN A 82 -0.92 6.80 7.69
CA GLN A 82 -0.06 5.73 8.21
C GLN A 82 -0.68 5.12 9.46
N SER A 83 -0.59 3.80 9.57
CA SER A 83 -0.86 3.07 10.80
C SER A 83 0.23 2.05 11.08
N HIS A 84 0.33 1.63 12.34
CA HIS A 84 1.30 0.63 12.77
C HIS A 84 0.68 -0.78 12.71
N GLU A 85 1.43 -1.81 12.27
CA GLU A 85 0.91 -3.21 12.17
C GLU A 85 0.39 -3.76 13.52
N ASN A 86 0.84 -3.19 14.65
CA ASN A 86 0.39 -3.57 16.01
C ASN A 86 -0.75 -2.72 16.59
N GLU A 87 -1.24 -1.71 15.88
CA GLU A 87 -2.44 -0.96 16.29
C GLU A 87 -3.69 -1.69 15.79
N GLU A 88 -4.16 -2.65 16.59
CA GLU A 88 -5.50 -3.20 16.44
C GLU A 88 -6.53 -2.08 16.70
N GLY A 89 -7.04 -1.49 15.61
CA GLY A 89 -8.19 -0.58 15.63
C GLY A 89 -7.83 0.90 15.61
N CYS A 90 -7.55 1.45 14.42
CA CYS A 90 -7.74 2.88 14.21
C CYS A 90 -9.24 3.18 14.21
N GLY A 91 -9.69 3.96 15.20
CA GLY A 91 -11.06 4.45 15.30
C GLY A 91 -11.45 5.24 14.06
N ARG A 92 -12.67 4.98 13.57
CA ARG A 92 -13.35 5.76 12.53
C ARG A 92 -13.38 7.24 12.93
N GLU A 93 -12.80 8.08 12.09
CA GLU A 93 -13.36 9.38 11.82
C GLU A 93 -13.80 9.39 10.35
N GLU A 94 -15.09 9.64 10.18
CA GLU A 94 -15.86 9.54 8.96
C GLU A 94 -15.42 10.62 7.97
N GLU A 95 -14.50 10.30 7.06
CA GLU A 95 -14.37 11.01 5.80
C GLU A 95 -14.22 9.99 4.67
N GLU A 96 -15.24 9.96 3.82
CA GLU A 96 -15.38 9.10 2.65
C GLU A 96 -14.29 9.43 1.61
N GLU A 97 -13.37 8.49 1.38
CA GLU A 97 -12.69 8.22 0.11
C GLU A 97 -11.92 6.90 0.28
N GLU A 98 -11.57 6.21 -0.81
CA GLU A 98 -10.80 4.95 -0.79
C GLU A 98 -9.43 5.17 -0.10
N GLU A 99 -9.41 5.17 1.23
CA GLU A 99 -8.26 5.55 2.02
C GLU A 99 -7.30 4.36 2.02
N VAL A 100 -6.29 4.45 1.15
CA VAL A 100 -5.16 3.54 1.18
C VAL A 100 -4.41 3.80 2.47
N VAL A 101 -4.35 2.83 3.38
CA VAL A 101 -3.57 2.97 4.62
C VAL A 101 -2.20 2.33 4.41
N VAL A 102 -1.16 3.06 4.80
CA VAL A 102 0.22 2.55 4.82
C VAL A 102 0.44 1.90 6.18
N VAL A 103 0.50 0.58 6.20
CA VAL A 103 0.78 -0.17 7.42
C VAL A 103 2.26 -0.53 7.46
N HIS A 104 3.00 0.11 8.36
CA HIS A 104 4.44 -0.10 8.46
C HIS A 104 4.80 -1.14 9.52
N ARG A 105 5.90 -1.85 9.28
CA ARG A 105 6.46 -2.87 10.18
C ARG A 105 7.56 -2.27 11.05
N LEU A 106 8.15 -3.09 11.92
CA LEU A 106 9.44 -2.78 12.55
C LEU A 106 10.50 -2.49 11.46
N TRP A 107 11.25 -1.41 11.66
CA TRP A 107 12.33 -1.01 10.78
C TRP A 107 13.44 -2.06 10.75
N LYS A 108 14.01 -2.33 9.57
CA LYS A 108 15.26 -3.09 9.42
C LYS A 108 16.19 -2.41 8.43
N VAL A 109 17.45 -2.82 8.48
CA VAL A 109 18.48 -2.40 7.53
C VAL A 109 18.02 -2.67 6.10
N GLY A 110 18.22 -1.70 5.20
CA GLY A 110 17.79 -1.76 3.81
C GLY A 110 16.43 -1.11 3.53
N ASP A 111 15.61 -0.86 4.57
CA ASP A 111 14.29 -0.23 4.40
C ASP A 111 14.41 1.17 3.79
N LEU A 112 13.53 1.45 2.83
CA LEU A 112 13.40 2.77 2.22
C LEU A 112 12.43 3.61 3.04
N VAL A 113 12.91 4.79 3.45
CA VAL A 113 12.19 5.69 4.35
C VAL A 113 12.28 7.12 3.86
N ASP A 114 11.22 7.87 4.08
CA ASP A 114 11.27 9.32 4.04
C ASP A 114 11.36 9.82 5.49
N TRP A 115 12.28 10.74 5.75
CA TRP A 115 12.55 11.30 7.07
C TRP A 115 12.01 12.72 7.15
N TRP A 116 11.06 12.96 8.06
CA TRP A 116 10.53 14.30 8.31
C TRP A 116 11.55 15.12 9.11
N LYS A 117 12.19 16.09 8.46
CA LYS A 117 13.17 16.97 9.08
C LYS A 117 13.23 18.30 8.35
N ASP A 118 13.34 19.38 9.13
CA ASP A 118 13.41 20.75 8.61
C ASP A 118 12.23 21.01 7.66
N ASP A 119 11.04 20.62 8.15
CA ASP A 119 9.74 20.84 7.53
C ASP A 119 9.57 20.29 6.10
N CYS A 120 10.33 19.25 5.77
CA CYS A 120 10.18 18.48 4.55
C CYS A 120 10.56 17.01 4.75
N TYR A 121 10.23 16.17 3.77
CA TYR A 121 10.54 14.74 3.77
C TYR A 121 11.82 14.46 2.98
N TRP A 122 12.81 13.84 3.60
CA TRP A 122 14.06 13.44 2.99
C TRP A 122 14.10 11.94 2.71
N SER A 123 14.17 11.54 1.44
CA SER A 123 14.25 10.13 1.08
C SER A 123 15.64 9.54 1.39
N GLY A 124 15.64 8.34 1.96
CA GLY A 124 16.85 7.65 2.39
C GLY A 124 16.67 6.13 2.54
N THR A 125 17.70 5.51 3.11
CA THR A 125 17.76 4.07 3.36
C THR A 125 18.26 3.82 4.78
N VAL A 126 17.62 2.91 5.51
CA VAL A 126 18.05 2.51 6.86
C VAL A 126 19.35 1.72 6.77
N LEU A 127 20.37 2.15 7.52
CA LEU A 127 21.68 1.49 7.62
C LEU A 127 21.82 0.67 8.91
N GLU A 128 21.28 1.17 10.03
CA GLU A 128 21.37 0.53 11.35
C GLU A 128 20.09 0.81 12.12
N VAL A 129 19.64 -0.15 12.93
CA VAL A 129 18.46 -0.02 13.80
C VAL A 129 18.89 -0.20 15.26
N ARG A 130 18.47 0.72 16.12
CA ARG A 130 18.73 0.71 17.57
C ARG A 130 17.38 0.73 18.30
N GLU A 131 16.86 -0.45 18.58
CA GLU A 131 15.52 -0.64 19.16
C GLU A 131 15.39 -0.01 20.55
N GLU A 132 16.42 -0.11 21.41
CA GLU A 132 16.40 0.42 22.78
C GLU A 132 16.20 1.94 22.83
N ASP A 133 16.76 2.66 21.85
CA ASP A 133 16.73 4.12 21.79
C ASP A 133 15.61 4.64 20.86
N GLU A 134 14.84 3.75 20.23
CA GLU A 134 13.86 4.08 19.17
C GLU A 134 14.47 4.95 18.04
N THR A 135 15.73 4.67 17.70
CA THR A 135 16.46 5.38 16.66
C THR A 135 16.97 4.46 15.57
N VAL A 136 17.07 5.00 14.36
CA VAL A 136 17.82 4.38 13.27
C VAL A 136 18.92 5.32 12.80
N LYS A 137 19.91 4.74 12.16
CA LYS A 137 20.82 5.49 11.29
C LYS A 137 20.34 5.33 9.85
N ILE A 138 20.09 6.44 9.17
CA ILE A 138 19.72 6.47 7.76
C ILE A 138 20.85 7.06 6.92
N GLU A 139 20.88 6.71 5.65
CA GLU A 139 21.66 7.40 4.61
C GLU A 139 20.70 8.02 3.60
N LEU A 140 20.79 9.33 3.40
CA LEU A 140 20.02 10.00 2.36
C LEU A 140 20.47 9.51 0.98
N VAL A 141 19.58 9.58 0.00
CA VAL A 141 19.90 9.21 -1.39
C VAL A 141 21.23 9.87 -1.82
N PRO A 142 22.20 9.13 -2.37
CA PRO A 142 23.53 9.67 -2.69
C PRO A 142 23.49 10.64 -3.88
N GLU A 143 24.54 11.46 -3.99
CA GLU A 143 24.78 12.29 -5.18
C GLU A 143 24.89 11.41 -6.45
N PRO A 144 24.42 11.90 -7.62
CA PRO A 144 23.83 13.21 -7.88
C PRO A 144 22.31 13.27 -7.61
N TYR A 145 21.73 12.24 -7.00
CA TYR A 145 20.27 12.06 -6.90
C TYR A 145 19.67 12.56 -5.60
N GLY A 146 20.49 12.64 -4.55
CA GLY A 146 20.19 13.30 -3.28
C GLY A 146 21.43 14.00 -2.72
N GLU A 147 21.51 14.09 -1.39
CA GLU A 147 22.61 14.74 -0.66
C GLU A 147 23.56 13.74 0.05
N GLY A 148 23.25 12.44 0.06
CA GLY A 148 24.18 11.34 0.37
C GLY A 148 24.77 11.25 1.78
N LYS A 149 24.27 12.00 2.76
CA LYS A 149 24.80 12.02 4.12
C LYS A 149 24.06 11.05 5.04
N GLY A 150 24.77 10.54 6.05
CA GLY A 150 24.21 9.69 7.11
C GLY A 150 23.74 10.50 8.32
N TYR A 151 22.61 10.10 8.90
CA TYR A 151 21.97 10.78 10.04
C TYR A 151 21.38 9.77 11.03
N ASP A 152 21.36 10.12 12.32
CA ASP A 152 20.53 9.42 13.31
C ASP A 152 19.13 10.07 13.34
N ALA A 153 18.09 9.25 13.17
CA ALA A 153 16.68 9.67 13.11
C ALA A 153 15.84 8.87 14.10
N MET A 154 14.80 9.49 14.67
CA MET A 154 13.85 8.79 15.56
C MET A 154 12.80 8.04 14.74
N PHE A 155 12.29 6.92 15.26
CA PHE A 155 11.25 6.13 14.57
C PHE A 155 10.01 6.96 14.23
N LYS A 156 9.58 7.84 15.14
CA LYS A 156 8.40 8.70 14.96
C LYS A 156 8.52 9.73 13.81
N ASP A 157 9.75 10.06 13.41
CA ASP A 157 10.03 11.03 12.36
C ASP A 157 10.22 10.33 11.00
N LEU A 158 10.16 8.99 10.98
CA LEU A 158 10.27 8.19 9.79
C LEU A 158 8.93 7.70 9.31
N VAL A 159 8.84 7.62 7.99
CA VAL A 159 7.67 7.10 7.30
C VAL A 159 8.16 6.25 6.12
N PRO A 160 7.44 5.18 5.70
CA PRO A 160 7.86 4.38 4.56
C PRO A 160 7.97 5.25 3.30
N SER A 161 9.08 5.13 2.54
CA SER A 161 9.15 5.77 1.23
C SER A 161 8.08 5.17 0.33
N LEU A 162 7.40 6.04 -0.42
CA LEU A 162 6.41 5.65 -1.41
C LEU A 162 6.76 6.26 -2.76
N GLU A 163 6.46 5.54 -3.82
CA GLU A 163 6.50 6.08 -5.19
C GLU A 163 5.08 6.25 -5.70
N TRP A 164 4.87 7.23 -6.58
CA TRP A 164 3.57 7.48 -7.19
C TRP A 164 3.71 7.61 -8.70
N SER A 165 2.86 6.90 -9.44
CA SER A 165 2.68 7.03 -10.88
C SER A 165 1.21 7.30 -11.20
N LEU A 166 0.93 7.79 -12.42
CA LEU A 166 -0.44 7.98 -12.87
C LEU A 166 -1.15 6.63 -13.08
N GLU A 167 -0.38 5.62 -13.48
CA GLU A 167 -0.85 4.30 -13.86
C GLU A 167 -1.11 3.39 -12.66
N ASP A 168 -0.18 3.36 -11.70
CA ASP A 168 -0.18 2.42 -10.57
C ASP A 168 -0.66 3.08 -9.27
N GLY A 169 -0.77 4.41 -9.25
CA GLY A 169 -1.01 5.16 -8.02
C GLY A 169 0.17 5.04 -7.06
N TRP A 170 -0.12 4.92 -5.76
CA TRP A 170 0.91 4.72 -4.74
C TRP A 170 1.45 3.29 -4.77
N ILE A 171 2.77 3.15 -4.70
CA ILE A 171 3.45 1.86 -4.58
C ILE A 171 4.48 1.90 -3.45
N VAL A 172 4.67 0.75 -2.78
CA VAL A 172 5.74 0.56 -1.79
C VAL A 172 6.94 -0.07 -2.50
N PRO A 173 8.08 0.62 -2.61
CA PRO A 173 9.26 0.06 -3.24
C PRO A 173 9.87 -1.07 -2.39
N PHE A 174 10.63 -1.95 -3.03
CA PHE A 174 11.37 -3.01 -2.34
C PHE A 174 12.61 -2.45 -1.64
N SER A 175 12.97 -3.06 -0.50
CA SER A 175 14.22 -2.86 0.23
C SER A 175 15.44 -3.06 -0.67
N LYS A 176 16.55 -2.39 -0.33
CA LYS A 176 17.83 -2.53 -1.04
C LYS A 176 18.68 -3.72 -0.58
N ASP A 177 18.27 -4.43 0.46
CA ASP A 177 19.05 -5.54 1.07
C ASP A 177 19.10 -6.84 0.21
N GLY A 178 18.47 -6.85 -0.97
CA GLY A 178 18.45 -7.99 -1.87
C GLY A 178 17.38 -9.03 -1.52
N GLU A 179 16.79 -8.96 -0.32
CA GLU A 179 15.52 -9.60 -0.04
C GLU A 179 14.42 -8.73 -0.67
N LYS A 180 13.43 -9.36 -1.33
CA LYS A 180 12.26 -8.63 -1.86
C LYS A 180 11.31 -8.22 -0.73
N ARG A 181 11.84 -7.61 0.32
CA ARG A 181 11.10 -7.12 1.48
C ARG A 181 10.53 -5.75 1.17
N GLN A 182 9.30 -5.51 1.60
CA GLN A 182 8.71 -4.17 1.66
C GLN A 182 8.59 -3.78 3.15
N CYS A 183 8.93 -2.54 3.47
CA CYS A 183 8.85 -2.00 4.83
C CYS A 183 7.41 -1.70 5.27
N ALA A 184 6.50 -1.61 4.31
CA ALA A 184 5.09 -1.37 4.54
C ALA A 184 4.22 -2.11 3.50
N LYS A 185 2.91 -2.09 3.75
CA LYS A 185 1.88 -2.54 2.80
C LYS A 185 0.84 -1.44 2.61
N LEU A 186 0.29 -1.36 1.41
CA LEU A 186 -0.86 -0.52 1.10
C LEU A 186 -2.12 -1.36 1.24
N MET A 187 -3.02 -0.96 2.13
CA MET A 187 -4.33 -1.60 2.30
C MET A 187 -5.41 -0.65 1.81
N LYS A 188 -6.23 -1.11 0.85
CA LYS A 188 -7.47 -0.41 0.49
C LYS A 188 -8.52 -0.76 1.54
N LEU A 189 -9.07 0.24 2.22
CA LEU A 189 -10.24 0.02 3.05
C LEU A 189 -11.46 -0.22 2.12
N PRO A 190 -12.23 -1.29 2.32
CA PRO A 190 -13.42 -1.52 1.52
C PRO A 190 -14.46 -0.44 1.82
N ASN A 191 -15.05 0.13 0.78
CA ASN A 191 -16.23 0.97 0.90
C ASN A 191 -17.36 0.12 1.51
N GLU A 192 -18.11 0.69 2.46
CA GLU A 192 -19.14 -0.03 3.24
C GLU A 192 -20.33 -0.55 2.41
N ASP A 193 -20.36 -0.29 1.11
CA ASP A 193 -21.43 -0.69 0.18
C ASP A 193 -21.23 -2.06 -0.50
N GLU A 194 -20.08 -2.73 -0.38
CA GLU A 194 -19.88 -4.06 -0.99
C GLU A 194 -20.17 -5.25 -0.06
N CYS A 195 -20.71 -5.00 1.14
CA CYS A 195 -21.03 -6.07 2.08
C CYS A 195 -22.54 -6.35 2.23
N PHE A 196 -23.32 -6.41 1.15
CA PHE A 196 -24.66 -7.03 1.19
C PHE A 196 -25.16 -7.42 -0.21
N ARG A 197 -24.64 -8.51 -0.80
CA ARG A 197 -25.43 -9.29 -1.78
C ARG A 197 -24.90 -10.71 -2.04
N CYS A 198 -25.12 -11.60 -1.08
CA CYS A 198 -25.28 -13.02 -1.39
C CYS A 198 -26.76 -13.37 -1.17
N VAL A 199 -27.49 -13.39 -2.29
CA VAL A 199 -28.90 -13.75 -2.38
C VAL A 199 -29.03 -15.24 -2.09
N THR A 200 -29.69 -15.63 -0.99
CA THR A 200 -30.36 -16.93 -0.96
C THR A 200 -31.68 -16.77 -1.69
N SER A 201 -31.76 -17.27 -2.93
CA SER A 201 -33.03 -17.50 -3.58
C SER A 201 -33.66 -18.74 -2.95
N ASP A 202 -34.76 -18.56 -2.23
CA ASP A 202 -35.86 -19.52 -2.25
C ASP A 202 -37.17 -18.83 -1.84
N GLN A 203 -38.12 -18.80 -2.79
CA GLN A 203 -39.50 -18.40 -2.55
C GLN A 203 -40.30 -19.62 -2.09
N VAL A 204 -40.96 -19.56 -0.92
CA VAL A 204 -42.34 -20.09 -0.76
C VAL A 204 -43.12 -19.26 0.26
N LYS A 205 -44.39 -19.05 -0.10
CA LYS A 205 -45.49 -18.30 0.52
C LYS A 205 -45.91 -18.77 1.93
N GLY A 206 -46.24 -17.80 2.80
CA GLY A 206 -47.55 -17.66 3.47
C GLY A 206 -47.86 -18.42 4.78
N ALA A 207 -48.32 -17.63 5.77
CA ALA A 207 -49.22 -17.90 6.90
C ALA A 207 -48.63 -18.24 8.30
N ASP A 208 -48.87 -17.28 9.21
CA ASP A 208 -49.22 -17.29 10.64
C ASP A 208 -48.68 -18.31 11.67
N GLU A 209 -48.37 -17.71 12.83
CA GLU A 209 -48.60 -18.14 14.23
C GLU A 209 -47.40 -18.56 15.10
N GLU A 210 -47.51 -18.17 16.36
CA GLU A 210 -46.53 -18.05 17.44
C GLU A 210 -45.72 -19.32 17.75
N THR A 211 -44.46 -19.17 18.18
CA THR A 211 -44.00 -19.53 19.54
C THR A 211 -42.51 -19.27 19.77
N ARG A 212 -42.26 -18.63 20.92
CA ARG A 212 -41.02 -18.55 21.70
C ARG A 212 -40.30 -19.90 21.81
N GLU A 213 -38.97 -19.92 21.69
CA GLU A 213 -38.00 -20.70 22.50
C GLU A 213 -36.53 -20.40 22.10
N GLU A 214 -35.80 -19.93 23.11
CA GLU A 214 -34.38 -20.08 23.44
C GLU A 214 -33.29 -20.16 22.35
N GLU A 215 -32.44 -19.14 22.38
CA GLU A 215 -31.07 -19.14 21.86
C GLU A 215 -30.28 -20.35 22.37
N LYS A 216 -29.88 -21.22 21.44
CA LYS A 216 -28.75 -22.14 21.63
C LYS A 216 -27.72 -21.93 20.54
N LEU A 217 -26.58 -21.37 20.97
CA LEU A 217 -25.27 -21.44 20.34
C LEU A 217 -25.08 -22.82 19.69
N ARG A 218 -24.91 -22.86 18.36
CA ARG A 218 -24.53 -24.08 17.65
C ARG A 218 -23.04 -24.04 17.34
N PRO A 219 -22.31 -25.13 17.59
CA PRO A 219 -20.85 -25.17 17.52
C PRO A 219 -20.38 -25.32 16.08
N ALA A 220 -19.12 -24.94 15.84
CA ALA A 220 -18.40 -25.14 14.59
C ALA A 220 -18.62 -26.57 14.06
N LYS A 221 -19.30 -26.68 12.92
CA LYS A 221 -19.36 -27.94 12.17
C LYS A 221 -17.99 -28.19 11.56
N LYS A 222 -17.28 -29.12 12.18
CA LYS A 222 -16.16 -29.83 11.60
C LYS A 222 -16.69 -30.65 10.42
N LEU A 223 -16.43 -30.22 9.19
CA LEU A 223 -16.70 -31.04 8.00
C LEU A 223 -15.46 -31.88 7.71
N VAL A 224 -15.59 -33.16 8.02
CA VAL A 224 -14.69 -34.23 7.63
C VAL A 224 -15.36 -34.93 6.46
N GLY A 225 -14.65 -34.96 5.32
CA GLY A 225 -14.72 -36.05 4.34
C GLY A 225 -15.68 -35.89 3.18
N ASP A 226 -15.08 -35.87 1.98
CA ASP A 226 -15.61 -36.48 0.75
C ASP A 226 -16.67 -35.70 -0.06
N GLU A 227 -16.42 -34.40 -0.27
CA GLU A 227 -16.98 -33.72 -1.45
C GLU A 227 -15.87 -33.59 -2.49
N ASP A 228 -16.02 -34.35 -3.57
CA ASP A 228 -15.22 -34.24 -4.79
C ASP A 228 -15.20 -32.77 -5.21
N LEU A 229 -14.00 -32.22 -5.45
CA LEU A 229 -13.77 -30.81 -5.76
C LEU A 229 -14.39 -30.48 -7.13
N ALA A 230 -15.69 -30.25 -7.17
CA ALA A 230 -16.39 -29.88 -8.38
C ALA A 230 -15.93 -28.47 -8.79
N LEU A 231 -15.07 -28.42 -9.79
CA LEU A 231 -14.56 -27.17 -10.35
C LEU A 231 -15.63 -26.55 -11.27
N ASN A 232 -15.75 -25.22 -11.25
CA ASN A 232 -16.63 -24.46 -12.12
C ASN A 232 -16.37 -24.75 -13.61
N ILE A 233 -15.12 -25.08 -13.97
CA ILE A 233 -14.76 -25.51 -15.33
C ILE A 233 -15.41 -26.84 -15.76
N MET A 234 -15.87 -27.67 -14.82
CA MET A 234 -16.62 -28.88 -15.15
C MET A 234 -18.07 -28.60 -15.56
N GLU A 235 -18.57 -27.40 -15.26
CA GLU A 235 -19.93 -26.94 -15.57
C GLU A 235 -19.96 -25.89 -16.68
N SER A 236 -18.84 -25.19 -16.93
CA SER A 236 -18.73 -24.14 -17.95
C SER A 236 -17.34 -24.13 -18.60
N GLU A 237 -17.29 -24.10 -19.94
CA GLU A 237 -16.05 -23.94 -20.73
C GLU A 237 -15.58 -22.47 -20.82
N SER A 238 -16.15 -21.56 -20.03
CA SER A 238 -15.79 -20.14 -20.08
C SER A 238 -14.46 -19.86 -19.36
N ILE A 239 -13.73 -18.84 -19.82
CA ILE A 239 -12.48 -18.40 -19.19
C ILE A 239 -12.78 -17.93 -17.75
N GLU A 240 -13.94 -17.31 -17.55
CA GLU A 240 -14.40 -16.84 -16.25
C GLU A 240 -14.55 -18.01 -15.25
N ALA A 241 -15.02 -19.19 -15.69
CA ALA A 241 -15.12 -20.35 -14.81
C ALA A 241 -13.74 -20.85 -14.35
N ALA A 242 -12.76 -20.88 -15.26
CA ALA A 242 -11.39 -21.22 -14.91
C ALA A 242 -10.72 -20.19 -13.98
N VAL A 243 -11.04 -18.89 -14.15
CA VAL A 243 -10.56 -17.83 -13.26
C VAL A 243 -11.15 -17.99 -11.85
N MET A 244 -12.46 -18.22 -11.74
CA MET A 244 -13.14 -18.46 -10.47
C MET A 244 -12.55 -19.66 -9.70
N ASP A 245 -12.25 -20.76 -10.41
CA ASP A 245 -11.60 -21.93 -9.82
C ASP A 245 -10.21 -21.60 -9.25
N LEU A 246 -9.43 -20.78 -9.96
CA LEU A 246 -8.10 -20.37 -9.50
C LEU A 246 -8.18 -19.43 -8.29
N GLU A 247 -9.14 -18.50 -8.29
CA GLU A 247 -9.37 -17.58 -7.17
C GLU A 247 -9.77 -18.34 -5.90
N GLU A 248 -10.68 -19.31 -5.99
CA GLU A 248 -11.08 -20.15 -4.85
C GLU A 248 -9.91 -20.96 -4.28
N GLN A 249 -9.06 -21.52 -5.17
CA GLN A 249 -7.89 -22.28 -4.74
C GLN A 249 -6.83 -21.40 -4.08
N ILE A 250 -6.66 -20.16 -4.53
CA ILE A 250 -5.77 -19.18 -3.87
C ILE A 250 -6.26 -18.91 -2.45
N VAL A 251 -7.56 -18.63 -2.28
CA VAL A 251 -8.15 -18.35 -0.96
C VAL A 251 -7.99 -19.55 -0.01
N ARG A 252 -8.17 -20.78 -0.49
CA ARG A 252 -7.95 -21.99 0.32
C ARG A 252 -6.48 -22.17 0.71
N ILE A 253 -5.54 -21.92 -0.20
CA ILE A 253 -4.10 -21.99 0.10
C ILE A 253 -3.72 -20.96 1.16
N GLU A 254 -4.26 -19.74 1.08
CA GLU A 254 -4.03 -18.71 2.08
C GLU A 254 -4.60 -19.09 3.45
N TRP A 255 -5.79 -19.71 3.47
CA TRP A 255 -6.38 -20.24 4.70
C TRP A 255 -5.51 -21.34 5.33
N ILE A 256 -5.02 -22.29 4.53
CA ILE A 256 -4.11 -23.35 5.00
C ILE A 256 -2.79 -22.76 5.51
N LYS A 257 -2.21 -21.76 4.82
CA LYS A 257 -1.01 -21.06 5.30
C LYS A 257 -1.24 -20.40 6.66
N GLY A 258 -2.39 -19.75 6.86
CA GLY A 258 -2.79 -19.19 8.15
C GLY A 258 -2.87 -20.25 9.25
N MET A 259 -3.49 -21.39 8.95
CA MET A 259 -3.57 -22.52 9.89
C MET A 259 -2.20 -23.13 10.22
N LEU A 260 -1.27 -23.17 9.27
CA LEU A 260 0.09 -23.69 9.47
C LEU A 260 0.95 -22.72 10.30
N LEU A 261 0.83 -21.42 10.07
CA LEU A 261 1.56 -20.40 10.83
C LEU A 261 1.13 -20.34 12.31
N LEU A 262 -0.12 -20.67 12.62
CA LEU A 262 -0.64 -20.73 13.99
C LEU A 262 -0.18 -21.96 14.80
N ASN A 263 0.27 -23.04 14.14
CA ASN A 263 0.61 -24.32 14.79
C ASN A 263 2.12 -24.61 14.87
N SER A 264 2.96 -23.60 14.60
CA SER A 264 4.43 -23.71 14.52
C SER A 264 5.10 -24.24 15.79
N ASP A 265 4.50 -24.04 16.97
CA ASP A 265 5.18 -24.40 18.22
C ASP A 265 5.01 -25.88 18.65
N ASN A 266 4.26 -26.72 17.90
CA ASN A 266 4.14 -28.17 18.19
C ASN A 266 3.59 -29.02 17.01
N SER A 267 3.94 -28.72 15.76
CA SER A 267 3.41 -29.47 14.60
C SER A 267 4.20 -30.76 14.30
N THR A 268 3.60 -31.92 14.56
CA THR A 268 4.13 -33.29 14.29
C THR A 268 3.65 -33.86 12.94
N TRP A 269 3.67 -33.07 11.87
CA TRP A 269 3.30 -33.56 10.53
C TRP A 269 4.55 -33.98 9.75
N ILE A 270 4.61 -35.25 9.37
CA ILE A 270 5.64 -35.81 8.49
C ILE A 270 4.98 -36.05 7.14
N TYR A 271 5.57 -35.50 6.08
CA TYR A 271 5.15 -35.76 4.70
C TYR A 271 5.55 -37.19 4.33
N GLU A 272 4.58 -38.05 4.07
CA GLU A 272 4.80 -39.42 3.58
C GLU A 272 4.54 -39.46 2.08
N ASP A 273 5.60 -39.65 1.29
CA ASP A 273 5.50 -39.94 -0.14
C ASP A 273 4.83 -41.31 -0.33
N TYR A 274 3.62 -41.33 -0.88
CA TYR A 274 3.05 -42.56 -1.44
C TYR A 274 3.49 -42.68 -2.91
N PRO A 275 4.44 -43.55 -3.26
CA PRO A 275 4.68 -43.85 -4.67
C PRO A 275 3.44 -44.56 -5.25
N PRO A 276 3.05 -44.25 -6.50
CA PRO A 276 1.93 -44.92 -7.13
C PRO A 276 2.23 -46.43 -7.25
N PRO A 277 1.22 -47.31 -7.07
CA PRO A 277 1.43 -48.74 -7.22
C PRO A 277 1.91 -49.04 -8.65
N SER A 278 3.00 -49.78 -8.73
CA SER A 278 3.54 -50.28 -10.00
C SER A 278 2.47 -51.12 -10.70
N SER A 279 2.34 -50.91 -12.02
CA SER A 279 1.33 -51.48 -12.92
C SER A 279 1.14 -52.99 -12.82
#